data_AF-A0AAU7EGY4-F1
#
_entry.id   AF-A0AAU7EGY4-F1
#
_cell.length_a   1.000
_cell.length_b   1.000
_cell.length_c   1.000
_cell.angle_alpha   90.00
_cell.angle_beta   90.00
_cell.angle_gamma   90.00
#
_symmetry.space_group_name_H-M   'P 1'
#
loop_
_entity.id
_entity.type
_entity.pdbx_description
1 polymer ?
#
loop_
_entity_poly.entity_id
_entity_poly.type
_entity_poly.pdbx_seq_one_letter_code
_entity_poly.pdbx_strand_id
1 'polypeptide(L)' 'MYINEEWLNDGKSIREYGRFFGVNYHIIEKIMDKDGYNIPLSTLSIICFNKGVKISDFFKLIENKYGSDVLNDEFITTNS' A
#
# COMPACT_ATOMS: atom_id res chain seq x y z
N MET A 1 0.32 -7.62 -3.57
CA MET A 1 0.01 -6.34 -2.91
C MET A 1 0.71 -5.20 -3.65
N TYR A 2 0.01 -4.10 -3.99
CA TYR A 2 0.51 -3.02 -4.86
C TYR A 2 1.91 -2.50 -4.50
N ILE A 3 2.15 -2.11 -3.24
CA ILE A 3 3.43 -1.53 -2.82
C ILE A 3 4.59 -2.50 -3.05
N ASN A 4 4.41 -3.79 -2.75
CA ASN A 4 5.44 -4.79 -2.98
C ASN A 4 5.76 -4.94 -4.47
N GLU A 5 4.71 -5.07 -5.29
CA GLU A 5 4.85 -5.34 -6.73
C GLU A 5 5.40 -4.14 -7.51
N GLU A 6 5.01 -2.92 -7.15
CA GLU A 6 5.30 -1.71 -7.93
C GLU A 6 6.38 -0.83 -7.32
N TRP A 7 6.56 -0.83 -5.99
CA TRP A 7 7.44 0.09 -5.29
C TRP A 7 8.63 -0.59 -4.60
N LEU A 8 8.61 -1.91 -4.41
CA LEU A 8 9.69 -2.70 -3.80
C LEU A 8 10.38 -3.65 -4.79
N ASN A 9 10.51 -3.23 -6.06
CA ASN A 9 10.96 -4.09 -7.16
C ASN A 9 12.32 -3.66 -7.78
N ASP A 10 13.03 -2.71 -7.17
CA ASP A 10 14.25 -2.12 -7.71
C ASP A 10 15.55 -2.65 -7.07
N GLY A 11 15.46 -3.77 -6.36
CA GLY A 11 16.61 -4.51 -5.83
C GLY A 11 17.24 -3.94 -4.56
N LYS A 12 16.66 -2.90 -3.95
CA LYS A 12 17.11 -2.37 -2.65
C LYS A 12 16.90 -3.40 -1.54
N SER A 13 17.73 -3.33 -0.51
CA SER A 13 17.53 -4.12 0.71
C SER A 13 16.29 -3.63 1.50
N ILE A 14 15.72 -4.50 2.33
CA ILE A 14 14.61 -4.15 3.24
C ILE A 14 14.92 -2.93 4.14
N ARG A 15 16.19 -2.75 4.52
CA ARG A 15 16.64 -1.62 5.35
C ARG A 15 16.67 -0.32 4.54
N GLU A 16 17.06 -0.39 3.28
CA GLU A 16 17.02 0.76 2.37
C GLU A 16 15.59 1.18 2.07
N TYR A 17 14.68 0.22 1.84
CA TYR A 17 13.26 0.53 1.69
C TYR A 17 12.67 1.13 2.96
N GLY A 18 13.01 0.60 4.14
CA GLY A 18 12.55 1.19 5.41
C GLY A 18 12.95 2.66 5.55
N ARG A 19 14.22 2.97 5.24
CA ARG A 19 14.70 4.37 5.22
C ARG A 19 13.97 5.22 4.17
N PHE A 20 13.82 4.70 2.96
CA PHE A 20 13.19 5.42 1.85
C PHE A 20 11.71 5.76 2.15
N PHE A 21 10.95 4.83 2.72
CA PHE A 21 9.53 5.02 3.03
C PHE A 21 9.27 5.59 4.44
N GLY A 22 10.30 5.86 5.23
CA GLY A 22 10.16 6.41 6.57
C GLY A 22 9.54 5.44 7.59
N VAL A 23 9.74 4.12 7.42
CA VAL A 23 9.19 3.07 8.29
C VAL A 23 10.26 2.10 8.78
N ASN A 24 9.99 1.36 9.85
CA ASN A 24 10.88 0.29 10.30
C ASN A 24 10.95 -0.82 9.23
N TYR A 25 12.11 -1.44 9.04
CA TYR A 25 12.29 -2.50 8.04
C TYR A 25 11.34 -3.70 8.24
N HIS A 26 10.89 -3.98 9.47
CA HIS A 26 9.90 -5.02 9.74
C HIS A 26 8.53 -4.72 9.09
N ILE A 27 8.20 -3.45 8.85
CA ILE A 27 7.01 -3.09 8.07
C ILE A 27 7.21 -3.49 6.60
N ILE A 28 8.41 -3.28 6.06
CA ILE A 28 8.75 -3.71 4.70
C ILE A 28 8.69 -5.24 4.59
N GLU A 29 9.25 -5.97 5.56
CA GLU A 29 9.16 -7.44 5.61
C GLU A 29 7.70 -7.93 5.56
N LYS A 30 6.81 -7.32 6.36
CA LYS A 30 5.37 -7.65 6.34
C LYS A 30 4.72 -7.33 4.99
N ILE A 31 5.06 -6.21 4.37
CA ILE A 31 4.55 -5.83 3.04
C ILE A 31 4.97 -6.85 1.97
N MET A 32 6.19 -7.41 2.10
CA MET A 32 6.73 -8.41 1.17
C MET A 32 6.24 -9.83 1.46
N ASP A 33 5.55 -10.05 2.58
CA ASP A 33 5.03 -11.36 2.96
C ASP A 33 3.94 -11.84 1.98
N LYS A 34 3.95 -13.15 1.71
CA LYS A 34 3.02 -13.81 0.78
C LYS A 34 1.59 -13.85 1.32
N ASP A 35 1.45 -13.91 2.64
CA ASP A 35 0.14 -13.95 3.31
C ASP A 35 -0.54 -12.56 3.35
N GLY A 36 0.16 -11.53 2.87
CA GLY A 36 -0.31 -10.15 2.84
C GLY A 36 -0.17 -9.45 4.19
N TYR A 37 -0.52 -8.16 4.20
CA TYR A 37 -0.40 -7.33 5.39
C TYR A 37 -1.57 -6.34 5.46
N ASN A 38 -2.32 -6.40 6.56
CA ASN A 38 -3.32 -5.39 6.90
C ASN A 38 -2.62 -4.11 7.38
N ILE A 39 -2.24 -3.27 6.43
CA ILE A 39 -1.50 -2.03 6.71
C ILE A 39 -2.40 -1.05 7.46
N PRO A 40 -2.00 -0.56 8.63
CA PRO A 40 -2.69 0.56 9.27
C PRO A 40 -2.67 1.79 8.35
N LEU A 41 -3.79 2.52 8.26
CA LEU A 41 -3.89 3.71 7.42
C LEU A 41 -2.84 4.77 7.78
N SER A 42 -2.46 4.87 9.06
CA SER A 42 -1.36 5.74 9.51
C SER A 42 -0.01 5.35 8.91
N THR A 43 0.29 4.05 8.84
CA THR A 43 1.50 3.53 8.18
C THR A 43 1.45 3.77 6.67
N LEU A 44 0.31 3.51 6.04
CA LEU A 44 0.11 3.79 4.61
C LEU A 44 0.32 5.29 4.31
N SER A 45 -0.17 6.17 5.18
CA SER A 45 0.01 7.62 5.09
C SER A 45 1.48 8.01 5.08
N ILE A 46 2.29 7.45 5.99
CA ILE A 46 3.74 7.70 6.05
C ILE A 46 4.44 7.23 4.76
N ILE A 47 4.10 6.03 4.28
CA ILE A 47 4.68 5.48 3.04
C ILE A 47 4.34 6.38 1.84
N CYS A 48 3.07 6.77 1.70
CA CYS A 48 2.59 7.63 0.62
C CYS A 48 3.26 9.01 0.67
N PHE A 49 3.37 9.60 1.86
CA PHE A 49 4.04 10.88 2.08
C PHE A 49 5.50 10.85 1.60
N ASN A 50 6.28 9.86 2.01
CA ASN A 50 7.69 9.73 1.60
C ASN A 50 7.84 9.39 0.11
N LYS A 51 6.84 8.74 -0.50
CA LYS A 51 6.79 8.48 -1.95
C LYS A 51 6.38 9.72 -2.77
N GLY A 52 5.88 10.78 -2.12
CA GLY A 52 5.33 11.95 -2.80
C GLY A 52 3.96 11.71 -3.46
N VAL A 53 3.20 10.74 -2.95
CA VAL A 53 1.90 10.33 -3.48
C VAL A 53 0.81 10.67 -2.45
N LYS A 54 -0.31 11.26 -2.89
CA LYS A 54 -1.47 11.44 -2.00
C LYS A 54 -2.15 10.09 -1.78
N ILE A 55 -2.66 9.84 -0.58
CA ILE A 55 -3.39 8.59 -0.27
C ILE A 55 -4.56 8.37 -1.25
N SER A 56 -5.29 9.42 -1.61
CA SER A 56 -6.38 9.34 -2.60
C SER A 56 -5.88 8.86 -3.97
N ASP A 57 -4.68 9.28 -4.38
CA ASP A 57 -4.10 8.87 -5.65
C ASP A 57 -3.52 7.46 -5.57
N PHE A 58 -3.04 7.03 -4.40
CA PHE A 58 -2.66 5.64 -4.16
C PHE A 58 -3.83 4.68 -4.38
N PHE A 59 -5.03 4.99 -3.90
CA PHE A 59 -6.20 4.14 -4.14
C PHE A 59 -6.57 4.06 -5.63
N LYS A 60 -6.50 5.17 -6.37
CA LYS A 60 -6.66 5.14 -7.84
C LYS A 60 -5.61 4.27 -8.53
N LEU A 61 -4.37 4.25 -8.04
CA LEU A 61 -3.33 3.37 -8.58
C LEU A 61 -3.69 1.88 -8.38
N ILE A 62 -4.30 1.52 -7.25
CA ILE A 62 -4.80 0.17 -7.00
C ILE A 62 -5.92 -0.17 -7.98
N GLU A 63 -6.94 0.69 -8.09
CA GLU A 63 -8.07 0.49 -9.01
C GLU A 63 -7.61 0.34 -10.47
N ASN A 64 -6.68 1.20 -10.89
CA ASN A 64 -6.13 1.15 -12.25
C ASN A 64 -5.40 -0.17 -12.55
N LYS A 65 -4.75 -0.78 -11.54
CA LYS A 65 -3.96 -2.00 -11.72
C LYS A 65 -4.79 -3.27 -11.60
N TYR A 66 -5.71 -3.32 -10.65
CA TYR A 66 -6.42 -4.56 -10.30
C TYR A 66 -7.91 -4.56 -10.67
N GLY A 67 -8.45 -3.44 -11.16
CA GLY A 67 -9.88 -3.27 -11.43
C GLY A 67 -10.54 -2.35 -10.41
N SER A 68 -11.56 -1.60 -10.86
CA SER A 68 -12.28 -0.63 -10.04
C SER A 68 -13.12 -1.25 -8.93
N ASP A 69 -13.44 -2.54 -9.04
CA ASP A 69 -14.25 -3.30 -8.08
C ASP A 69 -13.45 -3.86 -6.88
N VAL A 70 -12.10 -3.75 -6.91
CA VAL A 70 -11.23 -4.25 -5.84
C VAL A 70 -11.36 -3.43 -4.56
N LEU A 71 -11.60 -2.12 -4.68
CA LEU A 71 -11.91 -1.23 -3.57
C LEU A 71 -13.42 -0.95 -3.59
N ASN A 72 -14.23 -1.97 -3.38
CA ASN A 72 -15.68 -1.79 -3.28
C ASN A 72 -16.01 -0.94 -2.04
N ASP A 73 -16.28 0.34 -2.27
CA ASP A 73 -16.68 1.34 -1.29
C ASP A 73 -18.18 1.65 -1.34
N GLU A 74 -18.97 0.84 -2.08
CA GLU A 74 -20.41 0.99 -2.16
C GLU A 74 -21.05 0.77 -0.79
N PHE A 75 -21.95 1.68 -0.40
CA PHE A 75 -22.75 1.50 0.80
C PHE A 75 -23.73 0.34 0.58
N ILE A 76 -23.70 -0.64 1.49
CA ILE A 76 -24.74 -1.67 1.54
C ILE A 76 -26.06 -0.98 1.93
N THR A 77 -26.90 -0.72 0.93
CA THR A 77 -28.27 -0.26 1.18
C THR A 77 -29.13 -1.49 1.44
N THR A 78 -29.31 -1.84 2.72
CA THR A 78 -30.38 -2.78 3.09
C THR A 78 -31.72 -2.07 2.92
N ASN A 79 -32.36 -2.26 1.77
CA ASN A 79 -33.78 -1.94 1.63
C ASN A 79 -34.55 -2.79 2.64
N SER A 80 -35.07 -2.13 3.68
CA SER A 80 -35.90 -2.71 4.73
C SER A 80 -37.35 -2.76 4.30
#